data_AF-A0A7C4JLG7-F1
#
_entry.id   AF-A0A7C4JLG7-F1
#
_cell.length_a   1.000
_cell.length_b   1.000
_cell.length_c   1.000
_cell.angle_alpha   90.00
_cell.angle_beta   90.00
_cell.angle_gamma   90.00
#
_symmetry.space_group_name_H-M   'P 1'
#
loop_
_entity.id
_entity.type
_entity.pdbx_description
1 polymer ?
#
loop_
_entity_poly.entity_id
_entity_poly.type
_entity_poly.pdbx_seq_one_letter_code
_entity_poly.pdbx_strand_id
1 'polypeptide(L)'
;MRTLFLFEVILIKRGSGRGGSTSNKGRKRKSSSVTEEIKSEVSVSTKKKSKTVARRRGVDISDLTEKYFDHLYTYLGLEMLNIDRSLARKIIEDILDLLYRDASSKPALDAVMKKIDRFRQDVYGYIAYKLASELKEINSSTLEFIVYNGGKYIVSEISNLYNIAVRIGRSDLIPHLASIWDKFGNTMPIKCPRCGFRSITPDQSCEICGYVVTEDYIRRELGFDEKLREFLNYASDRDLYDIKNLGVVLVSNNSVINPRNLGSYRFTGSKVFYQINLRKNDYLLIDEEINRRKASI
;
A
#
# COMPACT_ATOMS: atom_id res chain seq x y z
N MET A 1 -4.86 -1.78 20.82
CA MET A 1 -4.81 -3.07 20.09
C MET A 1 -5.04 -2.84 18.59
N ARG A 2 -4.00 -2.53 17.78
CA ARG A 2 -4.13 -2.36 16.31
C ARG A 2 -2.94 -2.84 15.48
N THR A 3 -1.85 -3.31 16.09
CA THR A 3 -0.54 -3.57 15.44
C THR A 3 -0.44 -4.85 14.61
N LEU A 4 -1.40 -5.78 14.68
CA LEU A 4 -1.30 -7.10 14.01
C LEU A 4 -1.82 -7.13 12.56
N PHE A 5 -2.72 -6.23 12.17
CA PHE A 5 -3.42 -6.32 10.87
C PHE A 5 -2.59 -5.91 9.63
N LEU A 6 -1.43 -5.28 9.82
CA LEU A 6 -0.58 -4.83 8.71
C LEU A 6 0.31 -5.92 8.10
N PHE A 7 0.58 -7.02 8.82
CA PHE A 7 1.55 -8.03 8.39
C PHE A 7 0.98 -9.14 7.49
N GLU A 8 -0.26 -9.60 7.69
CA GLU A 8 -0.84 -10.67 6.85
C GLU A 8 -1.06 -10.25 5.39
N VAL A 9 -1.41 -8.98 5.15
CA VAL A 9 -1.77 -8.47 3.82
C VAL A 9 -0.60 -8.48 2.83
N ILE A 10 0.65 -8.49 3.32
CA ILE A 10 1.86 -8.38 2.49
C ILE A 10 2.23 -9.71 1.82
N LEU A 11 1.85 -10.86 2.39
CA LEU A 11 2.28 -12.18 1.90
C LEU A 11 1.40 -12.79 0.78
N ILE A 12 0.21 -12.24 0.51
CA ILE A 12 -0.74 -12.83 -0.46
C ILE A 12 -0.73 -12.09 -1.80
N LYS A 13 0.37 -12.20 -2.57
CA LYS A 13 0.32 -11.97 -4.04
C LYS A 13 1.49 -12.58 -4.82
N ARG A 14 1.11 -13.33 -5.87
CA ARG A 14 1.93 -14.02 -6.90
C ARG A 14 2.53 -15.38 -6.49
N GLY A 15 2.21 -16.48 -7.17
CA GLY A 15 1.19 -16.63 -8.21
C GLY A 15 1.29 -17.92 -9.03
N SER A 16 0.38 -18.05 -9.99
CA SER A 16 0.43 -19.03 -11.08
C SER A 16 0.01 -18.34 -12.38
N GLY A 17 0.69 -18.62 -13.49
CA GLY A 17 0.42 -17.91 -14.74
C GLY A 17 1.05 -18.54 -15.99
N ARG A 18 0.20 -18.80 -16.98
CA ARG A 18 0.50 -19.01 -18.40
C ARG A 18 1.36 -20.23 -18.80
N GLY A 19 0.67 -21.33 -19.05
CA GLY A 19 0.72 -22.02 -20.35
C GLY A 19 -0.72 -22.14 -20.87
N GLY A 20 -1.01 -22.17 -22.18
CA GLY A 20 -0.11 -22.24 -23.34
C GLY A 20 -0.66 -23.18 -24.43
N SER A 21 -1.97 -23.16 -24.68
CA SER A 21 -2.68 -24.23 -25.41
C SER A 21 -2.74 -23.98 -26.92
N THR A 22 -1.89 -24.68 -27.68
CA THR A 22 -2.04 -24.88 -29.14
C THR A 22 -2.75 -26.20 -29.45
N SER A 23 -3.43 -26.27 -30.59
CA SER A 23 -4.27 -27.41 -31.00
C SER A 23 -3.66 -28.16 -32.19
N ASN A 24 -3.68 -29.51 -32.15
CA ASN A 24 -4.38 -30.32 -33.19
C ASN A 24 -4.39 -31.85 -32.93
N LYS A 25 -5.46 -32.49 -33.44
CA LYS A 25 -5.61 -33.82 -34.08
C LYS A 25 -4.64 -34.98 -33.77
N GLY A 26 -5.18 -36.22 -33.61
CA GLY A 26 -4.42 -37.42 -34.02
C GLY A 26 -4.88 -38.85 -33.71
N ARG A 27 -6.14 -39.26 -33.98
CA ARG A 27 -6.62 -40.65 -34.29
C ARG A 27 -5.76 -41.92 -33.93
N LYS A 28 -6.42 -42.91 -33.28
CA LYS A 28 -6.44 -44.40 -33.55
C LYS A 28 -5.10 -45.19 -33.55
N ARG A 29 -4.99 -46.46 -33.13
CA ARG A 29 -5.92 -47.61 -32.88
C ARG A 29 -5.36 -48.46 -31.68
N LYS A 30 -6.16 -49.24 -30.94
CA LYS A 30 -6.33 -50.73 -31.02
C LYS A 30 -5.04 -51.54 -31.31
N SER A 31 -4.76 -52.69 -30.67
CA SER A 31 -5.55 -53.50 -29.70
C SER A 31 -4.74 -54.64 -29.03
N SER A 32 -5.35 -55.32 -28.05
CA SER A 32 -5.30 -56.80 -27.78
C SER A 32 -3.98 -57.47 -27.33
N SER A 33 -3.94 -58.49 -26.45
CA SER A 33 -4.94 -59.12 -25.54
C SER A 33 -4.31 -60.31 -24.75
N VAL A 34 -5.04 -60.86 -23.75
CA VAL A 34 -4.81 -62.14 -23.00
C VAL A 34 -3.70 -62.02 -21.91
N THR A 35 -3.91 -62.18 -20.58
CA THR A 35 -4.24 -63.36 -19.72
C THR A 35 -3.26 -64.55 -19.85
N GLU A 36 -3.09 -65.52 -18.93
CA GLU A 36 -3.66 -66.01 -17.63
C GLU A 36 -2.47 -66.72 -16.89
N GLU A 37 -2.39 -67.06 -15.59
CA GLU A 37 -2.96 -66.65 -14.28
C GLU A 37 -2.14 -67.40 -13.16
N ILE A 38 -2.51 -67.32 -11.86
CA ILE A 38 -2.13 -68.21 -10.72
C ILE A 38 -0.70 -68.05 -10.17
N LYS A 39 -0.48 -67.38 -9.03
CA LYS A 39 -0.67 -67.81 -7.61
C LYS A 39 0.19 -68.98 -7.11
N SER A 40 1.11 -68.66 -6.20
CA SER A 40 1.40 -69.48 -5.01
C SER A 40 1.61 -68.57 -3.79
N GLU A 41 1.18 -69.03 -2.61
CA GLU A 41 1.22 -68.28 -1.34
C GLU A 41 2.20 -68.96 -0.38
N VAL A 42 2.83 -68.20 0.56
CA VAL A 42 3.12 -68.65 1.95
C VAL A 42 3.76 -67.53 2.82
N SER A 43 3.40 -67.53 4.10
CA SER A 43 4.04 -66.87 5.27
C SER A 43 4.54 -65.40 5.18
N VAL A 44 3.63 -64.49 5.52
CA VAL A 44 3.74 -63.55 6.65
C VAL A 44 5.10 -63.47 7.39
N SER A 45 5.69 -62.27 7.43
CA SER A 45 6.19 -61.71 8.71
C SER A 45 6.12 -60.18 8.73
N THR A 46 5.43 -59.63 9.72
CA THR A 46 5.10 -58.20 9.79
C THR A 46 6.14 -57.39 10.57
N LYS A 47 6.91 -56.55 9.87
CA LYS A 47 7.59 -55.40 10.48
C LYS A 47 7.12 -54.09 9.86
N LYS A 48 6.00 -53.58 10.38
CA LYS A 48 5.61 -52.16 10.21
C LYS A 48 6.75 -51.30 10.77
N LYS A 49 7.66 -50.82 9.92
CA LYS A 49 8.50 -49.67 10.24
C LYS A 49 7.55 -48.50 10.49
N SER A 50 7.36 -48.14 11.75
CA SER A 50 6.68 -46.90 12.10
C SER A 50 7.41 -45.76 11.38
N LYS A 51 6.70 -45.01 10.55
CA LYS A 51 7.22 -43.74 10.06
C LYS A 51 7.24 -42.80 11.26
N THR A 52 8.36 -42.77 11.98
CA THR A 52 8.63 -41.75 13.00
C THR A 52 8.48 -40.40 12.32
N VAL A 53 7.34 -39.74 12.54
CA VAL A 53 7.10 -38.39 12.05
C VAL A 53 8.10 -37.50 12.75
N ALA A 54 9.19 -37.18 12.05
CA ALA A 54 10.24 -36.35 12.60
C ALA A 54 9.62 -35.02 13.02
N ARG A 55 9.59 -34.76 14.33
CA ARG A 55 9.26 -33.43 14.87
C ARG A 55 10.15 -32.44 14.13
N ARG A 56 9.54 -31.55 13.34
CA ARG A 56 10.26 -30.47 12.67
C ARG A 56 10.99 -29.67 13.75
N ARG A 57 12.31 -29.81 13.82
CA ARG A 57 13.15 -28.89 14.59
C ARG A 57 13.15 -27.60 13.78
N GLY A 58 12.35 -26.63 14.22
CA GLY A 58 12.48 -25.26 13.72
C GLY A 58 13.86 -24.73 14.04
N VAL A 59 14.30 -23.70 13.30
CA VAL A 59 15.52 -22.97 13.65
C VAL A 59 15.24 -22.14 14.90
N ASP A 60 16.11 -22.25 15.90
CA ASP A 60 16.12 -21.31 17.01
C ASP A 60 16.62 -19.96 16.50
N ILE A 61 15.71 -18.98 16.40
CA ILE A 61 16.00 -17.66 15.84
C ILE A 61 16.81 -16.82 16.83
N SER A 62 16.65 -17.01 18.13
CA SER A 62 17.39 -16.28 19.16
C SER A 62 18.85 -16.74 19.21
N ASP A 63 19.13 -18.05 19.23
CA ASP A 63 20.50 -18.61 19.10
C ASP A 63 21.12 -18.35 17.70
N LEU A 64 20.31 -18.21 16.65
CA LEU A 64 20.80 -17.72 15.35
C LEU A 64 21.20 -16.23 15.43
N THR A 65 20.40 -15.40 16.11
CA THR A 65 20.64 -13.97 16.30
C THR A 65 21.89 -13.74 17.13
N GLU A 66 22.03 -14.38 18.29
CA GLU A 66 23.22 -14.23 19.15
C GLU A 66 24.50 -14.60 18.40
N LYS A 67 24.49 -15.73 17.67
CA LYS A 67 25.67 -16.21 16.94
C LYS A 67 26.10 -15.30 15.79
N TYR A 68 25.18 -14.57 15.18
CA TYR A 68 25.45 -13.75 13.99
C TYR A 68 25.28 -12.24 14.22
N PHE A 69 25.04 -11.80 15.46
CA PHE A 69 24.72 -10.42 15.80
C PHE A 69 25.72 -9.40 15.23
N ASP A 70 26.99 -9.43 15.64
CA ASP A 70 27.96 -8.41 15.24
C ASP A 70 28.21 -8.41 13.71
N HIS A 71 28.23 -9.58 13.08
CA HIS A 71 28.35 -9.70 11.62
C HIS A 71 27.16 -9.05 10.89
N LEU A 72 25.92 -9.30 11.34
CA LEU A 72 24.71 -8.74 10.73
C LEU A 72 24.53 -7.26 11.08
N TYR A 73 24.96 -6.82 12.25
CA TYR A 73 24.94 -5.42 12.70
C TYR A 73 25.77 -4.51 11.77
N THR A 74 27.02 -4.89 11.50
CA THR A 74 27.90 -4.18 10.56
C THR A 74 27.43 -4.37 9.11
N TYR A 75 27.04 -5.58 8.69
CA TYR A 75 26.60 -5.83 7.31
C TYR A 75 25.31 -5.08 6.91
N LEU A 76 24.38 -4.89 7.84
CA LEU A 76 23.19 -4.05 7.64
C LEU A 76 23.45 -2.55 7.83
N GLY A 77 24.67 -2.15 8.23
CA GLY A 77 25.06 -0.76 8.47
C GLY A 77 24.43 -0.12 9.71
N LEU A 78 23.90 -0.93 10.64
CA LEU A 78 23.15 -0.45 11.81
C LEU A 78 24.02 0.38 12.77
N GLU A 79 25.33 0.13 12.75
CA GLU A 79 26.34 0.94 13.47
C GLU A 79 26.30 2.44 13.12
N MET A 80 25.98 2.80 11.87
CA MET A 80 25.94 4.21 11.44
C MET A 80 24.66 4.94 11.86
N LEU A 81 23.66 4.22 12.37
CA LEU A 81 22.34 4.77 12.72
C LEU A 81 22.27 5.26 14.18
N ASN A 82 23.34 5.04 14.96
CA ASN A 82 23.44 5.41 16.38
C ASN A 82 22.26 4.88 17.22
N ILE A 83 21.88 3.62 16.98
CA ILE A 83 20.81 2.94 17.72
C ILE A 83 21.36 2.09 18.86
N ASP A 84 20.56 1.91 19.91
CA ASP A 84 20.92 1.04 21.02
C ASP A 84 21.06 -0.44 20.58
N ARG A 85 22.04 -1.15 21.14
CA ARG A 85 22.33 -2.55 20.79
C ARG A 85 21.17 -3.50 21.07
N SER A 86 20.28 -3.23 22.04
CA SER A 86 19.10 -4.05 22.29
C SER A 86 18.04 -3.90 21.20
N LEU A 87 17.80 -2.67 20.72
CA LEU A 87 16.92 -2.41 19.57
C LEU A 87 17.50 -3.01 18.28
N ALA A 88 18.81 -2.86 18.06
CA ALA A 88 19.48 -3.47 16.91
C ALA A 88 19.38 -5.01 16.92
N ARG A 89 19.53 -5.64 18.09
CA ARG A 89 19.36 -7.09 18.26
C ARG A 89 17.95 -7.53 17.93
N LYS A 90 16.94 -6.84 18.48
CA LYS A 90 15.52 -7.10 18.20
C LYS A 90 15.20 -6.97 16.70
N ILE A 91 15.73 -5.94 16.03
CA ILE A 91 15.58 -5.76 14.58
C ILE A 91 16.19 -6.92 13.79
N ILE A 92 17.39 -7.41 14.18
CA ILE A 92 18.02 -8.57 13.53
C ILE A 92 17.22 -9.85 13.79
N GLU A 93 16.70 -10.05 15.00
CA GLU A 93 15.84 -11.19 15.37
C GLU A 93 14.53 -11.20 14.57
N ASP A 94 13.85 -10.06 14.50
CA ASP A 94 12.65 -9.84 13.68
C ASP A 94 12.90 -10.16 12.18
N ILE A 95 14.06 -9.74 11.63
CA ILE A 95 14.47 -10.03 10.25
C ILE A 95 14.77 -11.52 10.05
N LEU A 96 15.40 -12.17 11.04
CA LEU A 96 15.72 -13.59 10.96
C LEU A 96 14.47 -14.47 11.08
N ASP A 97 13.46 -14.12 11.88
CA ASP A 97 12.14 -14.79 11.83
C ASP A 97 11.49 -14.59 10.46
N LEU A 98 11.36 -13.34 10.00
CA LEU A 98 10.77 -13.00 8.70
C LEU A 98 11.39 -13.78 7.53
N LEU A 99 12.70 -14.06 7.60
CA LEU A 99 13.41 -14.83 6.59
C LEU A 99 13.48 -16.35 6.87
N TYR A 100 13.44 -16.84 8.11
CA TYR A 100 13.75 -18.25 8.45
C TYR A 100 12.75 -18.99 9.34
N ARG A 101 11.59 -18.41 9.67
CA ARG A 101 10.51 -19.06 10.45
C ARG A 101 10.11 -20.46 9.98
N ASP A 102 10.00 -20.66 8.66
CA ASP A 102 9.67 -21.96 8.05
C ASP A 102 10.91 -22.84 7.73
N ALA A 103 12.12 -22.42 8.12
CA ALA A 103 13.34 -23.15 7.79
C ALA A 103 13.46 -24.45 8.59
N SER A 104 13.81 -25.53 7.90
CA SER A 104 13.98 -26.87 8.48
C SER A 104 15.44 -27.18 8.89
N SER A 105 16.35 -26.22 8.77
CA SER A 105 17.77 -26.35 9.13
C SER A 105 18.41 -24.98 9.42
N LYS A 106 19.35 -24.91 10.36
CA LYS A 106 20.04 -23.67 10.73
C LYS A 106 20.92 -23.20 9.53
N PRO A 107 20.72 -21.99 8.99
CA PRO A 107 21.49 -21.51 7.85
C PRO A 107 22.92 -21.14 8.26
N ALA A 108 23.87 -21.25 7.31
CA ALA A 108 25.19 -20.63 7.44
C ALA A 108 25.12 -19.12 7.18
N LEU A 109 26.07 -18.35 7.73
CA LEU A 109 26.12 -16.88 7.64
C LEU A 109 26.01 -16.38 6.18
N ASP A 110 26.81 -16.91 5.27
CA ASP A 110 26.75 -16.59 3.83
C ASP A 110 25.36 -16.79 3.22
N ALA A 111 24.62 -17.80 3.68
CA ALA A 111 23.27 -18.09 3.20
C ALA A 111 22.24 -17.11 3.77
N VAL A 112 22.45 -16.61 5.00
CA VAL A 112 21.69 -15.50 5.59
C VAL A 112 21.93 -14.22 4.80
N MET A 113 23.19 -13.83 4.59
CA MET A 113 23.56 -12.61 3.85
C MET A 113 23.00 -12.63 2.42
N LYS A 114 23.21 -13.73 1.67
CA LYS A 114 22.64 -13.91 0.31
C LYS A 114 21.12 -13.94 0.26
N LYS A 115 20.43 -14.19 1.40
CA LYS A 115 18.97 -14.07 1.49
C LYS A 115 18.54 -12.65 1.84
N ILE A 116 19.26 -11.97 2.73
CA ILE A 116 19.08 -10.53 3.00
C ILE A 116 19.22 -9.71 1.70
N ASP A 117 20.27 -9.95 0.90
CA ASP A 117 20.45 -9.30 -0.41
C ASP A 117 19.26 -9.53 -1.36
N ARG A 118 18.75 -10.77 -1.41
CA ARG A 118 17.61 -11.14 -2.27
C ARG A 118 16.32 -10.41 -1.89
N PHE A 119 16.13 -10.13 -0.60
CA PHE A 119 14.97 -9.42 -0.06
C PHE A 119 15.31 -8.00 0.40
N ARG A 120 16.38 -7.39 -0.14
CA ARG A 120 16.96 -6.14 0.39
C ARG A 120 15.96 -5.00 0.53
N GLN A 121 15.03 -4.83 -0.43
CA GLN A 121 13.99 -3.81 -0.35
C GLN A 121 13.00 -4.04 0.80
N ASP A 122 12.63 -5.30 1.05
CA ASP A 122 11.69 -5.66 2.12
C ASP A 122 12.37 -5.64 3.49
N VAL A 123 13.64 -6.06 3.58
CA VAL A 123 14.47 -6.01 4.80
C VAL A 123 14.79 -4.57 5.20
N TYR A 124 15.36 -3.76 4.31
CA TYR A 124 15.70 -2.37 4.63
C TYR A 124 14.46 -1.50 4.86
N GLY A 125 13.35 -1.81 4.17
CA GLY A 125 12.04 -1.20 4.45
C GLY A 125 11.49 -1.56 5.84
N TYR A 126 11.66 -2.81 6.28
CA TYR A 126 11.33 -3.24 7.64
C TYR A 126 12.18 -2.52 8.70
N ILE A 127 13.50 -2.41 8.48
CA ILE A 127 14.41 -1.65 9.36
C ILE A 127 13.94 -0.19 9.44
N ALA A 128 13.68 0.46 8.30
CA ALA A 128 13.21 1.84 8.26
C ALA A 128 11.88 2.05 9.02
N TYR A 129 10.92 1.13 8.90
CA TYR A 129 9.67 1.16 9.68
C TYR A 129 9.92 1.01 11.18
N LYS A 130 10.78 0.07 11.59
CA LYS A 130 11.16 -0.12 13.00
C LYS A 130 11.81 1.11 13.61
N LEU A 131 12.72 1.75 12.86
CA LEU A 131 13.36 2.99 13.28
C LEU A 131 12.37 4.16 13.36
N ALA A 132 11.46 4.27 12.41
CA ALA A 132 10.44 5.34 12.40
C ALA A 132 9.39 5.22 13.52
N SER A 133 9.16 4.00 14.05
CA SER A 133 8.10 3.70 15.03
C SER A 133 8.60 3.37 16.45
N GLU A 134 9.82 2.87 16.63
CA GLU A 134 10.37 2.53 17.95
C GLU A 134 11.40 3.57 18.49
N LEU A 135 11.95 4.47 17.65
CA LEU A 135 12.84 5.54 18.13
C LEU A 135 12.07 6.76 18.64
N LYS A 136 12.45 7.25 19.83
CA LYS A 136 11.94 8.53 20.39
C LYS A 136 12.52 9.75 19.69
N GLU A 137 13.78 9.67 19.29
CA GLU A 137 14.54 10.72 18.64
C GLU A 137 15.26 10.15 17.42
N ILE A 138 15.14 10.83 16.29
CA ILE A 138 15.68 10.40 15.00
C ILE A 138 16.68 11.45 14.53
N ASN A 139 17.96 11.07 14.46
CA ASN A 139 19.04 11.91 13.97
C ASN A 139 19.01 12.06 12.43
N SER A 140 19.75 13.03 11.90
CA SER A 140 19.78 13.36 10.46
C SER A 140 20.06 12.14 9.57
N SER A 141 21.11 11.37 9.89
CA SER A 141 21.51 10.16 9.14
C SER A 141 20.46 9.06 9.18
N THR A 142 19.77 8.91 10.31
CA THR A 142 18.73 7.90 10.49
C THR A 142 17.44 8.29 9.80
N LEU A 143 17.07 9.58 9.81
CA LEU A 143 15.95 10.08 9.02
C LEU A 143 16.23 9.85 7.53
N GLU A 144 17.43 10.16 7.07
CA GLU A 144 17.85 9.95 5.68
C GLU A 144 17.79 8.47 5.26
N PHE A 145 18.30 7.57 6.12
CA PHE A 145 18.16 6.13 5.93
C PHE A 145 16.68 5.71 5.82
N ILE A 146 15.83 6.17 6.73
CA ILE A 146 14.39 5.84 6.75
C ILE A 146 13.72 6.32 5.46
N VAL A 147 13.97 7.56 5.04
CA VAL A 147 13.35 8.16 3.85
C VAL A 147 13.76 7.43 2.57
N TYR A 148 15.05 7.14 2.37
CA TYR A 148 15.51 6.47 1.15
C TYR A 148 15.18 4.97 1.08
N ASN A 149 15.07 4.27 2.22
CA ASN A 149 14.87 2.83 2.25
C ASN A 149 13.43 2.38 2.57
N GLY A 150 12.63 3.23 3.23
CA GLY A 150 11.33 2.84 3.78
C GLY A 150 10.27 2.49 2.75
N GLY A 151 10.14 3.28 1.68
CA GLY A 151 9.15 3.06 0.63
C GLY A 151 7.74 2.77 1.18
N LYS A 152 7.13 1.65 0.77
CA LYS A 152 5.79 1.22 1.20
C LYS A 152 5.63 1.02 2.72
N TYR A 153 6.72 0.81 3.47
CA TYR A 153 6.67 0.44 4.88
C TYR A 153 6.51 1.62 5.83
N ILE A 154 6.97 2.82 5.43
CA ILE A 154 6.94 4.02 6.30
C ILE A 154 5.67 4.85 6.11
N VAL A 155 4.72 4.40 5.29
CA VAL A 155 3.54 5.19 4.88
C VAL A 155 2.69 5.67 6.06
N SER A 156 2.53 4.84 7.10
CA SER A 156 1.82 5.23 8.34
C SER A 156 2.55 6.32 9.13
N GLU A 157 3.88 6.42 8.98
CA GLU A 157 4.74 7.33 9.74
C GLU A 157 5.03 8.64 8.98
N ILE A 158 4.56 8.81 7.74
CA ILE A 158 4.94 9.97 6.89
C ILE A 158 4.59 11.32 7.54
N SER A 159 3.48 11.44 8.29
CA SER A 159 3.20 12.65 9.07
C SER A 159 4.23 12.90 10.17
N ASN A 160 4.61 11.86 10.92
CA ASN A 160 5.65 11.97 11.96
C ASN A 160 7.01 12.32 11.33
N LEU A 161 7.40 11.63 10.26
CA LEU A 161 8.66 11.85 9.56
C LEU A 161 8.74 13.24 8.90
N TYR A 162 7.63 13.77 8.37
CA TYR A 162 7.54 15.18 7.93
C TYR A 162 7.79 16.15 9.09
N ASN A 163 7.11 15.94 10.22
CA ASN A 163 7.26 16.80 11.39
C ASN A 163 8.68 16.74 11.98
N ILE A 164 9.35 15.59 11.93
CA ILE A 164 10.76 15.42 12.30
C ILE A 164 11.67 16.13 11.30
N ALA A 165 11.47 15.93 9.99
CA ALA A 165 12.24 16.57 8.92
C ALA A 165 12.24 18.10 9.03
N VAL A 166 11.06 18.69 9.27
CA VAL A 166 10.91 20.14 9.52
C VAL A 166 11.64 20.55 10.81
N ARG A 167 11.49 19.79 11.91
CA ARG A 167 12.11 20.10 13.22
C ARG A 167 13.64 20.09 13.16
N ILE A 168 14.25 19.18 12.40
CA ILE A 168 15.72 19.06 12.29
C ILE A 168 16.30 19.79 11.07
N GLY A 169 15.50 20.58 10.34
CA GLY A 169 15.95 21.37 9.18
C GLY A 169 16.21 20.58 7.89
N ARG A 170 15.91 19.28 7.85
CA ARG A 170 16.07 18.40 6.68
C ARG A 170 14.90 18.51 5.70
N SER A 171 14.64 19.72 5.22
CA SER A 171 13.56 20.00 4.26
C SER A 171 13.81 19.39 2.87
N ASP A 172 15.06 19.07 2.55
CA ASP A 172 15.51 18.33 1.37
C ASP A 172 14.91 16.91 1.26
N LEU A 173 14.54 16.29 2.38
CA LEU A 173 13.92 14.97 2.41
C LEU A 173 12.40 15.00 2.18
N ILE A 174 11.76 16.18 2.25
CA ILE A 174 10.30 16.32 2.11
C ILE A 174 9.80 15.92 0.71
N PRO A 175 10.44 16.30 -0.42
CA PRO A 175 10.05 15.81 -1.75
C PRO A 175 10.12 14.29 -1.90
N HIS A 176 11.08 13.63 -1.24
CA HIS A 176 11.18 12.16 -1.25
C HIS A 176 10.03 11.53 -0.46
N LEU A 177 9.70 12.06 0.73
CA LEU A 177 8.52 11.64 1.49
C LEU A 177 7.22 11.84 0.69
N ALA A 178 7.08 12.96 -0.02
CA ALA A 178 5.92 13.23 -0.88
C ALA A 178 5.82 12.25 -2.06
N SER A 179 6.95 11.87 -2.68
CA SER A 179 6.98 10.85 -3.73
C SER A 179 6.59 9.44 -3.22
N ILE A 180 6.94 9.12 -1.98
CA ILE A 180 6.52 7.87 -1.32
C ILE A 180 5.02 7.90 -1.01
N TRP A 181 4.51 9.03 -0.50
CA TRP A 181 3.07 9.23 -0.29
C TRP A 181 2.27 9.11 -1.58
N ASP A 182 2.64 9.85 -2.64
CA ASP A 182 1.93 9.84 -3.93
C ASP A 182 1.86 8.44 -4.56
N LYS A 183 2.83 7.57 -4.25
CA LYS A 183 2.98 6.20 -4.80
C LYS A 183 2.34 5.08 -3.95
N PHE A 184 2.25 5.25 -2.63
CA PHE A 184 1.84 4.18 -1.71
C PHE A 184 0.82 4.60 -0.63
N GLY A 185 0.55 5.90 -0.45
CA GLY A 185 -0.36 6.45 0.54
C GLY A 185 -1.76 6.77 0.00
N ASN A 186 -2.53 7.53 0.78
CA ASN A 186 -3.88 7.95 0.43
C ASN A 186 -3.84 9.22 -0.46
N THR A 187 -3.32 9.10 -1.68
CA THR A 187 -3.09 10.24 -2.57
C THR A 187 -4.38 10.99 -2.94
N MET A 188 -4.55 12.20 -2.39
CA MET A 188 -5.69 13.09 -2.67
C MET A 188 -5.48 13.89 -3.97
N PRO A 189 -6.52 14.32 -4.69
CA PRO A 189 -6.34 15.11 -5.91
C PRO A 189 -5.73 16.50 -5.67
N ILE A 190 -5.92 17.07 -4.46
CA ILE A 190 -5.44 18.41 -4.11
C ILE A 190 -4.12 18.33 -3.34
N LYS A 191 -3.16 19.17 -3.74
CA LYS A 191 -1.86 19.33 -3.07
C LYS A 191 -2.01 20.27 -1.86
N CYS A 192 -1.36 19.98 -0.74
CA CYS A 192 -1.33 20.92 0.37
C CYS A 192 -0.35 22.07 0.06
N PRO A 193 -0.76 23.36 0.20
CA PRO A 193 0.12 24.50 -0.09
C PRO A 193 1.23 24.68 0.96
N ARG A 194 1.10 24.08 2.15
CA ARG A 194 2.08 24.19 3.25
C ARG A 194 3.16 23.11 3.20
N CYS A 195 2.78 21.84 3.09
CA CYS A 195 3.73 20.71 3.13
C CYS A 195 4.06 20.13 1.74
N GLY A 196 3.27 20.44 0.71
CA GLY A 196 3.46 19.94 -0.65
C GLY A 196 2.92 18.53 -0.93
N PHE A 197 2.36 17.82 0.05
CA PHE A 197 1.81 16.47 -0.13
C PHE A 197 0.39 16.51 -0.71
N ARG A 198 0.05 15.57 -1.60
CA ARG A 198 -1.31 15.31 -2.10
C ARG A 198 -2.19 14.69 -1.01
N SER A 199 -2.66 15.52 -0.10
CA SER A 199 -3.14 15.11 1.23
C SER A 199 -4.21 16.04 1.84
N ILE A 200 -4.77 16.97 1.05
CA ILE A 200 -5.93 17.74 1.51
C ILE A 200 -7.15 16.82 1.48
N THR A 201 -7.86 16.70 2.59
CA THR A 201 -9.05 15.85 2.74
C THR A 201 -10.35 16.63 2.53
N PRO A 202 -11.51 15.96 2.34
CA PRO A 202 -12.80 16.64 2.07
C PRO A 202 -13.30 17.59 3.17
N ASP A 203 -12.78 17.46 4.39
CA ASP A 203 -12.98 18.37 5.53
C ASP A 203 -12.13 19.65 5.45
N GLN A 204 -11.40 19.84 4.34
CA GLN A 204 -10.47 20.95 4.07
C GLN A 204 -9.19 20.92 4.91
N SER A 205 -8.94 19.88 5.72
CA SER A 205 -7.69 19.72 6.48
C SER A 205 -6.60 18.99 5.68
N CYS A 206 -5.43 18.77 6.28
CA CYS A 206 -4.29 18.08 5.65
C CYS A 206 -3.83 16.90 6.51
N GLU A 207 -3.94 15.68 5.98
CA GLU A 207 -3.59 14.42 6.66
C GLU A 207 -2.11 14.39 7.14
N ILE A 208 -1.21 15.12 6.47
CA ILE A 208 0.23 15.10 6.78
C ILE A 208 0.67 16.19 7.78
N CYS A 209 0.14 17.42 7.66
CA CYS A 209 0.63 18.58 8.43
C CYS A 209 -0.45 19.38 9.18
N GLY A 210 -1.70 18.93 9.17
CA GLY A 210 -2.82 19.58 9.88
C GLY A 210 -3.23 20.96 9.36
N TYR A 211 -2.64 21.45 8.26
CA TYR A 211 -3.01 22.74 7.67
C TYR A 211 -4.40 22.68 7.01
N VAL A 212 -5.26 23.63 7.36
CA VAL A 212 -6.60 23.78 6.81
C VAL A 212 -6.57 24.78 5.64
N VAL A 213 -7.12 24.40 4.50
CA VAL A 213 -7.28 25.27 3.31
C VAL A 213 -8.69 25.89 3.28
N THR A 214 -8.90 26.88 2.41
CA THR A 214 -10.24 27.46 2.17
C THR A 214 -10.96 26.76 1.02
N GLU A 215 -12.29 26.89 0.96
CA GLU A 215 -13.08 26.44 -0.19
C GLU A 215 -12.61 27.10 -1.51
N ASP A 216 -12.11 28.35 -1.49
CA ASP A 216 -11.54 29.01 -2.67
C ASP A 216 -10.30 28.28 -3.21
N TYR A 217 -9.47 27.77 -2.31
CA TYR A 217 -8.31 26.96 -2.69
C TYR A 217 -8.76 25.66 -3.36
N ILE A 218 -9.77 25.00 -2.78
CA ILE A 218 -10.34 23.75 -3.30
C ILE A 218 -11.01 23.96 -4.67
N ARG A 219 -11.82 25.01 -4.84
CA ARG A 219 -12.46 25.35 -6.13
C ARG A 219 -11.44 25.57 -7.24
N ARG A 220 -10.35 26.29 -6.94
CA ARG A 220 -9.29 26.58 -7.92
C ARG A 220 -8.46 25.34 -8.27
N GLU A 221 -7.97 24.59 -7.28
CA GLU A 221 -7.13 23.39 -7.52
C GLU A 221 -7.92 22.27 -8.23
N LEU A 222 -9.25 22.23 -8.08
CA LEU A 222 -10.10 21.29 -8.80
C LEU A 222 -10.60 21.81 -10.17
N GLY A 223 -10.36 23.07 -10.57
CA GLY A 223 -10.95 23.62 -11.80
C GLY A 223 -12.49 23.57 -11.76
N PHE A 224 -13.08 24.02 -10.65
CA PHE A 224 -14.51 23.84 -10.39
C PHE A 224 -15.38 24.58 -11.40
N ASP A 225 -15.04 25.83 -11.74
CA ASP A 225 -15.89 26.68 -12.57
C ASP A 225 -16.01 26.10 -14.01
N GLU A 226 -14.97 25.42 -14.50
CA GLU A 226 -14.96 24.71 -15.79
C GLU A 226 -15.85 23.46 -15.71
N LYS A 227 -15.63 22.60 -14.72
CA LYS A 227 -16.39 21.36 -14.52
C LYS A 227 -17.87 21.61 -14.21
N LEU A 228 -18.21 22.74 -13.58
CA LEU A 228 -19.59 23.16 -13.38
C LEU A 228 -20.23 23.44 -14.75
N ARG A 229 -19.60 24.26 -15.60
CA ARG A 229 -20.12 24.54 -16.96
C ARG A 229 -20.24 23.26 -17.80
N GLU A 230 -19.30 22.33 -17.70
CA GLU A 230 -19.43 21.01 -18.33
C GLU A 230 -20.67 20.27 -17.82
N PHE A 231 -20.83 20.16 -16.49
CA PHE A 231 -21.99 19.53 -15.85
C PHE A 231 -23.32 20.16 -16.30
N LEU A 232 -23.42 21.49 -16.35
CA LEU A 232 -24.63 22.20 -16.78
C LEU A 232 -25.05 21.83 -18.22
N ASN A 233 -24.12 21.47 -19.11
CA ASN A 233 -24.46 21.09 -20.48
C ASN A 233 -24.99 19.65 -20.62
N TYR A 234 -24.69 18.72 -19.69
CA TYR A 234 -25.15 17.32 -19.78
C TYR A 234 -26.09 16.87 -18.65
N ALA A 235 -26.22 17.63 -17.56
CA ALA A 235 -27.12 17.33 -16.45
C ALA A 235 -28.59 17.36 -16.89
N SER A 236 -29.44 16.52 -16.27
CA SER A 236 -30.88 16.58 -16.51
C SER A 236 -31.50 17.82 -15.84
N ASP A 237 -32.64 18.29 -16.31
CA ASP A 237 -33.34 19.43 -15.67
C ASP A 237 -33.62 19.16 -14.20
N ARG A 238 -33.94 17.90 -13.83
CA ARG A 238 -34.09 17.47 -12.44
C ARG A 238 -32.81 17.70 -11.64
N ASP A 239 -31.65 17.37 -12.20
CA ASP A 239 -30.36 17.60 -11.54
C ASP A 239 -30.07 19.08 -11.35
N LEU A 240 -30.40 19.93 -12.33
CA LEU A 240 -30.22 21.38 -12.24
C LEU A 240 -31.07 21.97 -11.11
N TYR A 241 -32.37 21.61 -11.04
CA TYR A 241 -33.23 22.02 -9.93
C TYR A 241 -32.78 21.41 -8.59
N ASP A 242 -32.31 20.16 -8.56
CA ASP A 242 -31.85 19.51 -7.34
C ASP A 242 -30.60 20.18 -6.77
N ILE A 243 -29.56 20.45 -7.59
CA ILE A 243 -28.37 21.16 -7.09
C ILE A 243 -28.69 22.60 -6.68
N LYS A 244 -29.60 23.28 -7.39
CA LYS A 244 -30.08 24.61 -7.00
C LYS A 244 -30.80 24.59 -5.65
N ASN A 245 -31.67 23.62 -5.42
CA ASN A 245 -32.44 23.50 -4.18
C ASN A 245 -31.57 23.03 -2.99
N LEU A 246 -30.52 22.25 -3.24
CA LEU A 246 -29.56 21.81 -2.23
C LEU A 246 -28.49 22.86 -1.92
N GLY A 247 -28.22 23.78 -2.86
CA GLY A 247 -27.19 24.81 -2.75
C GLY A 247 -25.75 24.27 -2.70
N VAL A 248 -25.53 23.02 -3.06
CA VAL A 248 -24.25 22.33 -2.88
C VAL A 248 -24.06 21.21 -3.91
N VAL A 249 -22.81 20.98 -4.30
CA VAL A 249 -22.41 19.92 -5.24
C VAL A 249 -21.20 19.15 -4.73
N LEU A 250 -21.04 17.90 -5.20
CA LEU A 250 -19.86 17.08 -4.92
C LEU A 250 -18.90 17.12 -6.11
N VAL A 251 -17.61 17.36 -5.83
CA VAL A 251 -16.62 17.66 -6.87
C VAL A 251 -15.43 16.72 -6.73
N SER A 252 -15.05 16.07 -7.82
CA SER A 252 -13.92 15.14 -7.90
C SER A 252 -12.78 15.69 -8.78
N ASN A 253 -11.72 14.91 -8.92
CA ASN A 253 -10.66 15.20 -9.89
C ASN A 253 -11.17 15.31 -11.33
N ASN A 254 -12.28 14.65 -11.69
CA ASN A 254 -12.71 14.48 -13.07
C ASN A 254 -14.15 14.99 -13.36
N SER A 255 -14.95 15.32 -12.34
CA SER A 255 -16.38 15.67 -12.53
C SER A 255 -16.98 16.45 -11.36
N VAL A 256 -18.07 17.18 -11.63
CA VAL A 256 -19.07 17.62 -10.65
C VAL A 256 -20.24 16.63 -10.70
N ILE A 257 -20.84 16.30 -9.55
CA ILE A 257 -22.06 15.46 -9.47
C ILE A 257 -23.10 16.04 -8.50
N ASN A 258 -24.38 15.81 -8.81
CA ASN A 258 -25.50 16.01 -7.90
C ASN A 258 -25.33 15.09 -6.66
N PRO A 259 -25.34 15.61 -5.42
CA PRO A 259 -25.20 14.80 -4.21
C PRO A 259 -26.19 13.61 -4.11
N ARG A 260 -27.41 13.77 -4.65
CA ARG A 260 -28.44 12.72 -4.66
C ARG A 260 -28.10 11.52 -5.57
N ASN A 261 -27.25 11.73 -6.57
CA ASN A 261 -26.85 10.71 -7.54
C ASN A 261 -25.55 9.96 -7.16
N LEU A 262 -24.99 10.21 -5.96
CA LEU A 262 -23.75 9.56 -5.52
C LEU A 262 -23.83 8.02 -5.55
N GLY A 263 -25.02 7.44 -5.30
CA GLY A 263 -25.24 5.99 -5.34
C GLY A 263 -25.39 5.38 -6.73
N SER A 264 -25.63 6.17 -7.79
CA SER A 264 -25.85 5.68 -9.16
C SER A 264 -24.63 5.84 -10.07
N TYR A 265 -23.64 6.64 -9.68
CA TYR A 265 -22.41 6.84 -10.46
C TYR A 265 -21.51 5.60 -10.49
N ARG A 266 -21.26 5.06 -11.69
CA ARG A 266 -20.25 4.02 -11.91
C ARG A 266 -18.85 4.66 -11.93
N PHE A 267 -18.22 4.77 -10.76
CA PHE A 267 -16.94 5.47 -10.59
C PHE A 267 -15.80 4.89 -11.45
N THR A 268 -15.34 5.67 -12.43
CA THR A 268 -14.16 5.43 -13.27
C THR A 268 -12.95 6.28 -12.83
N GLY A 269 -12.77 6.45 -11.52
CA GLY A 269 -11.74 7.33 -10.96
C GLY A 269 -11.55 7.21 -9.44
N SER A 270 -10.79 8.13 -8.86
CA SER A 270 -10.55 8.21 -7.41
C SER A 270 -11.84 8.53 -6.65
N LYS A 271 -12.04 7.87 -5.50
CA LYS A 271 -13.30 7.92 -4.71
C LYS A 271 -13.44 9.18 -3.84
N VAL A 272 -12.65 10.22 -4.10
CA VAL A 272 -12.56 11.41 -3.24
C VAL A 272 -13.40 12.53 -3.84
N PHE A 273 -14.39 12.97 -3.07
CA PHE A 273 -15.31 14.06 -3.42
C PHE A 273 -15.22 15.16 -2.36
N TYR A 274 -15.16 16.41 -2.82
CA TYR A 274 -15.21 17.59 -1.98
C TYR A 274 -16.60 18.20 -2.09
N GLN A 275 -17.17 18.56 -0.95
CA GLN A 275 -18.42 19.32 -0.90
C GLN A 275 -18.11 20.79 -1.17
N ILE A 276 -18.66 21.35 -2.25
CA ILE A 276 -18.49 22.77 -2.62
C ILE A 276 -19.86 23.43 -2.63
N ASN A 277 -19.98 24.54 -1.90
CA ASN A 277 -21.22 25.30 -1.80
C ASN A 277 -21.40 26.20 -3.03
N LEU A 278 -22.63 26.31 -3.52
CA LEU A 278 -22.97 27.14 -4.66
C LEU A 278 -23.06 28.61 -4.25
N ARG A 279 -22.36 29.45 -5.01
CA ARG A 279 -22.25 30.90 -4.83
C ARG A 279 -23.18 31.61 -5.79
N LYS A 280 -23.41 32.91 -5.57
CA LYS A 280 -24.32 33.74 -6.40
C LYS A 280 -24.06 33.59 -7.92
N ASN A 281 -22.80 33.51 -8.33
CA ASN A 281 -22.44 33.36 -9.75
C ASN A 281 -22.75 31.95 -10.28
N ASP A 282 -22.60 30.91 -9.45
CA ASP A 282 -22.94 29.53 -9.83
C ASP A 282 -24.45 29.39 -10.06
N TYR A 283 -25.26 30.03 -9.20
CA TYR A 283 -26.72 30.10 -9.37
C TYR A 283 -27.13 30.82 -10.66
N LEU A 284 -26.43 31.89 -11.06
CA LEU A 284 -26.70 32.58 -12.32
C LEU A 284 -26.46 31.66 -13.51
N LEU A 285 -25.34 30.93 -13.54
CA LEU A 285 -25.05 29.94 -14.60
C LEU A 285 -26.11 28.82 -14.66
N ILE A 286 -26.59 28.34 -13.51
CA ILE A 286 -27.67 27.35 -13.43
C ILE A 286 -28.99 27.90 -13.99
N ASP A 287 -29.35 29.14 -13.67
CA ASP A 287 -30.59 29.76 -14.13
C ASP A 287 -30.54 30.18 -15.61
N GLU A 288 -29.38 30.61 -16.10
CA GLU A 288 -29.12 30.81 -17.53
C GLU A 288 -29.34 29.50 -18.31
N GLU A 289 -28.79 28.37 -17.83
CA GLU A 289 -28.98 27.06 -18.44
C GLU A 289 -30.45 26.61 -18.44
N ILE A 290 -31.12 26.69 -17.28
CA ILE A 290 -32.54 26.32 -17.14
C ILE A 290 -33.42 27.15 -18.09
N ASN A 291 -33.15 28.44 -18.25
CA ASN A 291 -33.92 29.32 -19.11
C ASN A 291 -33.59 29.12 -20.60
N ARG A 292 -32.32 28.85 -20.96
CA ARG A 292 -31.88 28.46 -22.31
C ARG A 292 -32.65 27.24 -22.81
N ARG A 293 -32.81 26.22 -21.96
CA ARG A 293 -33.55 25.00 -22.28
C ARG A 293 -35.05 25.27 -22.48
N LYS A 294 -35.68 26.05 -21.59
CA LYS A 294 -37.10 26.45 -21.73
C LYS A 294 -37.38 27.26 -23.00
N ALA A 295 -36.44 28.07 -23.45
CA ALA A 295 -36.56 28.83 -24.70
C ALA A 295 -36.28 28.00 -25.97
N SER A 296 -35.97 26.72 -25.83
CA SER A 296 -35.69 25.76 -26.92
C SER A 296 -36.79 24.70 -27.08
N ILE A 297 -37.97 24.91 -26.48
CA ILE A 297 -39.14 24.02 -26.44
C ILE A 297 -40.36 24.78 -26.96
#